data_AF-A0A9E4X6R7-F1
#
_entry.id   AF-A0A9E4X6R7-F1
#
_cell.length_a   1.000
_cell.length_b   1.000
_cell.length_c   1.000
_cell.angle_alpha   90.00
_cell.angle_beta   90.00
_cell.angle_gamma   90.00
#
_symmetry.space_group_name_H-M   'P 1'
#
loop_
_entity.id
_entity.type
_entity.pdbx_description
1 polymer ?
#
loop_
_entity_poly.entity_id
_entity_poly.type
_entity_poly.pdbx_seq_one_letter_code
_entity_poly.pdbx_strand_id
1 'polypeptide(L)'
;GAKAAIPAMRQAGGGSIINLSSVAGLVGAAYSSAYSASKGAVRLFTKSTAIQYAADGIRSNSIHPGVIETDMTAEAIANPRFKKERLDPTPLGRLGQPEDVAYGALYLASDESSFVTGAELVIDGGWTAQ
;
A
#
# COMPACT_ATOMS: atom_id res chain seq x y z
N GLY A 1 -12.32 6.98 -5.24
CA GLY A 1 -12.09 5.81 -6.11
C GLY A 1 -13.17 4.76 -5.91
N ALA A 2 -13.04 3.91 -4.89
CA ALA A 2 -13.89 2.72 -4.68
C ALA A 2 -15.40 2.96 -4.87
N LYS A 3 -16.00 3.94 -4.18
CA LYS A 3 -17.43 4.28 -4.30
C LYS A 3 -17.91 4.41 -5.76
N ALA A 4 -17.08 5.02 -6.62
CA ALA A 4 -17.42 5.24 -8.03
C ALA A 4 -17.15 3.99 -8.91
N ALA A 5 -16.15 3.19 -8.57
CA ALA A 5 -15.76 2.01 -9.35
C ALA A 5 -16.67 0.78 -9.09
N ILE A 6 -17.15 0.61 -7.86
CA ILE A 6 -17.91 -0.57 -7.43
C ILE A 6 -19.16 -0.85 -8.30
N PRO A 7 -19.99 0.14 -8.67
CA PRO A 7 -21.15 -0.12 -9.54
C PRO A 7 -20.75 -0.76 -10.89
N ALA A 8 -19.66 -0.29 -11.50
CA ALA A 8 -19.16 -0.84 -12.76
C ALA A 8 -18.55 -2.24 -12.57
N MET A 9 -17.81 -2.47 -11.47
CA MET A 9 -17.27 -3.80 -11.14
C MET A 9 -18.38 -4.84 -10.93
N ARG A 10 -19.48 -4.47 -10.25
CA ARG A 10 -20.65 -5.34 -10.11
C ARG A 10 -21.26 -5.72 -11.46
N GLN A 11 -21.38 -4.76 -12.38
CA GLN A 11 -21.88 -5.02 -13.73
C GLN A 11 -20.94 -5.93 -14.53
N ALA A 12 -19.63 -5.84 -14.28
CA ALA A 12 -18.62 -6.70 -14.91
C ALA A 12 -18.48 -8.09 -14.26
N GLY A 13 -19.17 -8.35 -13.14
CA GLY A 13 -19.14 -9.64 -12.42
C GLY A 13 -18.05 -9.77 -11.35
N GLY A 14 -17.36 -8.68 -11.00
CA GLY A 14 -16.33 -8.66 -9.97
C GLY A 14 -15.18 -7.70 -10.29
N GLY A 15 -14.12 -7.76 -9.49
CA GLY A 15 -12.91 -6.98 -9.74
C GLY A 15 -11.93 -6.96 -8.58
N SER A 16 -10.83 -6.22 -8.76
CA SER A 16 -9.81 -6.00 -7.73
C SER A 16 -9.63 -4.51 -7.48
N ILE A 17 -9.80 -4.10 -6.21
CA ILE A 17 -9.50 -2.76 -5.72
C ILE A 17 -8.17 -2.82 -4.97
N ILE A 18 -7.23 -1.97 -5.38
CA ILE A 18 -5.91 -1.87 -4.75
C ILE A 18 -5.77 -0.46 -4.17
N ASN A 19 -5.75 -0.37 -2.84
CA ASN A 19 -5.57 0.89 -2.14
C ASN A 19 -4.11 1.11 -1.77
N LEU A 20 -3.64 2.35 -1.89
CA LEU A 20 -2.27 2.71 -1.52
C LEU A 20 -2.25 3.29 -0.09
N SER A 21 -1.78 2.48 0.85
CA SER A 21 -1.51 2.89 2.23
C SER A 21 -0.04 3.35 2.36
N SER A 22 0.63 2.99 3.46
CA SER A 22 2.04 3.24 3.80
C SER A 22 2.42 2.39 5.02
N VAL A 23 3.71 2.17 5.23
CA VAL A 23 4.23 1.69 6.53
C VAL A 23 3.82 2.61 7.70
N ALA A 24 3.60 3.90 7.46
CA ALA A 24 3.06 4.81 8.49
C ALA A 24 1.57 4.58 8.83
N GLY A 25 0.87 3.73 8.07
CA GLY A 25 -0.44 3.21 8.44
C GLY A 25 -0.36 1.93 9.28
N LEU A 26 0.83 1.37 9.50
CA LEU A 26 1.09 0.15 10.26
C LEU A 26 1.78 0.47 11.60
N VAL A 27 2.80 1.32 11.55
CA VAL A 27 3.61 1.71 12.70
C VAL A 27 3.68 3.23 12.84
N GLY A 28 3.99 3.71 14.04
CA GLY A 28 4.15 5.14 14.31
C GLY A 28 5.32 5.75 13.52
N ALA A 29 5.10 6.92 12.95
CA ALA A 29 6.15 7.66 12.25
C ALA A 29 6.17 9.14 12.64
N ALA A 30 7.35 9.65 12.99
CA ALA A 30 7.54 10.97 13.59
C ALA A 30 7.35 12.17 12.64
N TYR A 31 7.07 11.94 11.35
CA TYR A 31 7.05 13.01 10.35
C TYR A 31 5.67 13.66 10.13
N SER A 32 4.56 12.93 10.32
CA SER A 32 3.22 13.52 10.17
C SER A 32 2.12 12.64 10.78
N SER A 33 1.47 13.14 11.82
CA SER A 33 0.31 12.47 12.44
C SER A 33 -0.91 12.43 11.51
N ALA A 34 -1.14 13.49 10.73
CA ALA A 34 -2.23 13.53 9.76
C ALA A 34 -2.04 12.51 8.62
N TYR A 35 -0.80 12.36 8.13
CA TYR A 35 -0.49 11.35 7.12
C TYR A 35 -0.68 9.94 7.67
N SER A 36 -0.13 9.65 8.86
CA SER A 36 -0.30 8.35 9.53
C SER A 36 -1.77 8.03 9.78
N ALA A 37 -2.58 9.01 10.23
CA ALA A 37 -4.01 8.85 10.41
C ALA A 37 -4.74 8.53 9.09
N SER A 38 -4.42 9.26 8.02
CA SER A 38 -4.98 9.00 6.69
C SER A 38 -4.64 7.59 6.19
N LYS A 39 -3.37 7.17 6.32
CA LYS A 39 -2.91 5.85 5.85
C LYS A 39 -3.44 4.70 6.70
N GLY A 40 -3.60 4.91 8.01
CA GLY A 40 -4.32 4.00 8.90
C GLY A 40 -5.81 3.90 8.56
N ALA A 41 -6.46 5.00 8.17
CA ALA A 41 -7.84 4.97 7.70
C ALA A 41 -7.97 4.16 6.40
N VAL A 42 -7.05 4.33 5.43
CA VAL A 42 -7.02 3.55 4.18
C VAL A 42 -6.87 2.05 4.46
N ARG A 43 -6.03 1.69 5.45
CA ARG A 43 -5.82 0.30 5.88
C ARG A 43 -7.13 -0.36 6.33
N LEU A 44 -7.86 0.27 7.26
CA LEU A 44 -9.13 -0.28 7.74
C LEU A 44 -10.25 -0.16 6.70
N PHE A 45 -10.28 0.92 5.92
CA PHE A 45 -11.21 1.10 4.81
C PHE A 45 -11.12 -0.06 3.80
N THR A 46 -9.90 -0.52 3.50
CA THR A 46 -9.66 -1.66 2.62
C THR A 46 -10.32 -2.93 3.14
N LYS A 47 -10.14 -3.24 4.43
CA LYS A 47 -10.74 -4.43 5.07
C LYS A 47 -12.27 -4.35 5.09
N SER A 48 -12.84 -3.19 5.43
CA SER A 48 -14.28 -3.00 5.39
C SER A 48 -14.82 -3.18 3.97
N THR A 49 -14.14 -2.63 2.96
CA THR A 49 -14.51 -2.79 1.55
C THR A 49 -14.43 -4.27 1.12
N ALA A 50 -13.38 -4.98 1.51
CA ALA A 50 -13.22 -6.40 1.21
C ALA A 50 -14.40 -7.23 1.73
N ILE A 51 -14.80 -7.03 2.99
CA ILE A 51 -15.92 -7.75 3.61
C ILE A 51 -17.24 -7.35 2.95
N GLN A 52 -17.46 -6.05 2.75
CA GLN A 52 -18.72 -5.52 2.27
C GLN A 52 -19.07 -5.97 0.84
N TYR A 53 -18.07 -6.16 -0.02
CA TYR A 53 -18.27 -6.43 -1.44
C TYR A 53 -17.77 -7.81 -1.89
N ALA A 54 -17.40 -8.71 -0.96
CA ALA A 54 -16.95 -10.07 -1.27
C ALA A 54 -17.99 -10.87 -2.06
N ALA A 55 -19.27 -10.76 -1.69
CA ALA A 55 -20.37 -11.45 -2.37
C ALA A 55 -20.60 -10.95 -3.81
N ASP A 56 -20.08 -9.77 -4.14
CA ASP A 56 -20.12 -9.20 -5.49
C ASP A 56 -18.92 -9.64 -6.36
N GLY A 57 -18.08 -10.56 -5.87
CA GLY A 57 -16.84 -10.95 -6.56
C GLY A 57 -15.77 -9.86 -6.55
N ILE A 58 -15.88 -8.86 -5.65
CA ILE A 58 -14.92 -7.75 -5.57
C ILE A 58 -13.94 -8.01 -4.42
N ARG A 59 -12.66 -8.09 -4.77
CA ARG A 59 -11.56 -8.15 -3.81
C ARG A 59 -11.04 -6.74 -3.53
N SER A 60 -10.60 -6.51 -2.30
CA SER A 60 -10.00 -5.23 -1.92
C SER A 60 -8.78 -5.46 -1.04
N ASN A 61 -7.61 -5.02 -1.49
CA ASN A 61 -6.34 -5.18 -0.78
C ASN A 61 -5.59 -3.85 -0.71
N SER A 62 -4.63 -3.73 0.21
CA SER A 62 -3.82 -2.53 0.35
C SER A 62 -2.34 -2.83 0.23
N ILE A 63 -1.62 -1.93 -0.44
CA ILE A 63 -0.16 -1.95 -0.48
C ILE A 63 0.38 -0.94 0.53
N HIS A 64 1.42 -1.33 1.26
CA HIS A 64 2.06 -0.53 2.30
C HIS A 64 3.55 -0.34 1.97
N PRO A 65 3.88 0.66 1.13
CA PRO A 65 5.26 0.92 0.77
C PRO A 65 6.07 1.51 1.94
N GLY A 66 7.35 1.15 1.98
CA GLY A 66 8.39 1.91 2.67
C GLY A 66 8.76 3.20 1.92
N VAL A 67 10.02 3.63 2.02
CA VAL A 67 10.50 4.78 1.24
C VAL A 67 10.84 4.31 -0.19
N ILE A 68 10.09 4.81 -1.16
CA ILE A 68 10.26 4.53 -2.59
C ILE A 68 10.85 5.75 -3.29
N GLU A 69 11.82 5.58 -4.18
CA GLU A 69 12.39 6.64 -5.01
C GLU A 69 11.37 7.09 -6.07
N THR A 70 10.65 8.18 -5.79
CA THR A 70 9.65 8.78 -6.68
C THR A 70 9.72 10.30 -6.58
N ASP A 71 9.04 11.02 -7.47
CA ASP A 71 8.94 12.49 -7.38
C ASP A 71 8.36 12.96 -6.03
N MET A 72 7.49 12.16 -5.39
CA MET A 72 6.91 12.47 -4.08
C MET A 72 7.96 12.49 -2.96
N THR A 73 9.03 11.70 -3.07
CA THR A 73 10.05 11.53 -2.04
C THR A 73 11.38 12.19 -2.41
N ALA A 74 11.51 12.71 -3.64
CA ALA A 74 12.74 13.28 -4.18
C ALA A 74 13.37 14.34 -3.27
N GLU A 75 12.58 15.30 -2.78
CA GLU A 75 13.07 16.35 -1.87
C GLU A 75 13.58 15.78 -0.54
N ALA A 76 12.84 14.83 0.03
CA ALA A 76 13.25 14.20 1.29
C ALA A 76 14.52 13.35 1.12
N ILE A 77 14.64 12.61 0.02
CA ILE A 77 15.81 11.76 -0.30
C ILE A 77 17.04 12.60 -0.64
N ALA A 78 16.86 13.81 -1.19
CA ALA A 78 17.95 14.75 -1.45
C ALA A 78 18.64 15.22 -0.15
N ASN A 79 17.95 15.16 1.00
CA ASN A 79 18.56 15.38 2.30
C ASN A 79 19.37 14.14 2.74
N PRO A 80 20.71 14.21 2.80
CA PRO A 80 21.55 13.05 3.11
C PRO A 80 21.26 12.44 4.49
N ARG A 81 20.84 13.26 5.45
CA ARG A 81 20.46 12.81 6.78
C ARG A 81 19.18 11.99 6.73
N PHE A 82 18.15 12.49 6.06
CA PHE A 82 16.89 11.75 5.90
C PHE A 82 17.12 10.44 5.14
N LYS A 83 17.88 10.50 4.04
CA LYS A 83 18.22 9.31 3.26
C LYS A 83 18.91 8.26 4.14
N LYS A 84 19.90 8.67 4.94
CA LYS A 84 20.61 7.79 5.87
C LYS A 84 19.68 7.21 6.95
N GLU A 85 18.89 8.06 7.62
CA GLU A 85 17.93 7.65 8.65
C GLU A 85 16.85 6.68 8.14
N ARG A 86 16.59 6.65 6.84
CA ARG A 86 15.65 5.71 6.21
C ARG A 86 16.32 4.49 5.62
N LEU A 87 17.50 4.65 5.02
CA LEU A 87 18.25 3.57 4.38
C LEU A 87 18.90 2.63 5.39
N ASP A 88 19.58 3.19 6.40
CA ASP A 88 20.32 2.41 7.41
C ASP A 88 19.43 1.38 8.14
N PRO A 89 18.18 1.71 8.55
CA PRO A 89 17.29 0.73 9.17
C PRO A 89 16.53 -0.15 8.16
N THR A 90 16.73 -0.03 6.85
CA THR A 90 16.08 -0.93 5.87
C THR A 90 16.97 -2.17 5.66
N PRO A 91 16.54 -3.38 6.07
CA PRO A 91 17.37 -4.59 5.98
C PRO A 91 17.90 -4.93 4.59
N LEU A 92 17.13 -4.67 3.52
CA LEU A 92 17.60 -4.89 2.14
C LEU A 92 18.65 -3.88 1.66
N GLY A 93 19.01 -2.87 2.48
CA GLY A 93 20.13 -1.96 2.21
C GLY A 93 19.93 -1.02 1.02
N ARG A 94 18.69 -0.84 0.55
CA ARG A 94 18.33 0.08 -0.53
C ARG A 94 16.96 0.71 -0.31
N LEU A 95 16.73 1.86 -0.92
CA LEU A 95 15.38 2.40 -1.08
C LEU A 95 14.61 1.54 -2.10
N GLY A 96 13.29 1.52 -1.96
CA GLY A 96 12.43 0.87 -2.95
C GLY A 96 12.42 1.67 -4.25
N GLN A 97 12.17 0.99 -5.36
CA GLN A 97 11.96 1.56 -6.68
C GLN A 97 10.47 1.46 -7.04
N PRO A 98 9.95 2.29 -7.95
CA PRO A 98 8.56 2.20 -8.39
C PRO A 98 8.14 0.77 -8.81
N GLU A 99 9.05 0.03 -9.43
CA GLU A 99 8.85 -1.34 -9.89
C GLU A 99 8.59 -2.31 -8.74
N ASP A 100 9.21 -2.11 -7.57
CA ASP A 100 8.97 -2.96 -6.39
C ASP A 100 7.49 -2.90 -5.97
N VAL A 101 6.85 -1.73 -6.10
CA VAL A 101 5.42 -1.53 -5.81
C VAL A 101 4.55 -1.99 -6.99
N ALA A 102 4.99 -1.74 -8.22
CA ALA A 102 4.24 -2.06 -9.43
C ALA A 102 3.99 -3.58 -9.56
N TYR A 103 4.98 -4.42 -9.25
CA TYR A 103 4.80 -5.87 -9.28
C TYR A 103 3.85 -6.39 -8.20
N GLY A 104 3.85 -5.77 -7.01
CA GLY A 104 2.86 -6.06 -5.97
C GLY A 104 1.44 -5.68 -6.40
N ALA A 105 1.28 -4.53 -7.07
CA ALA A 105 0.01 -4.11 -7.65
C ALA A 105 -0.43 -5.05 -8.78
N LEU A 106 0.49 -5.46 -9.65
CA LEU A 106 0.21 -6.44 -10.71
C LEU A 106 -0.32 -7.75 -10.13
N TYR A 107 0.35 -8.30 -9.12
CA TYR A 107 -0.11 -9.50 -8.42
C TYR A 107 -1.54 -9.33 -7.88
N LEU A 108 -1.80 -8.24 -7.15
CA LEU A 108 -3.14 -7.98 -6.58
C LEU A 108 -4.21 -7.73 -7.64
N ALA A 109 -3.83 -7.21 -8.81
CA ALA A 109 -4.74 -6.99 -9.94
C ALA A 109 -5.07 -8.28 -10.71
N SER A 110 -4.17 -9.26 -10.66
CA SER A 110 -4.23 -10.51 -11.40
C SER A 110 -5.08 -11.61 -10.72
N ASP A 111 -5.35 -12.69 -11.47
CA ASP A 111 -6.11 -13.86 -11.01
C ASP A 111 -5.31 -14.73 -10.01
N GLU A 112 -3.98 -14.59 -10.00
CA GLU A 112 -3.06 -15.21 -9.06
C GLU A 112 -3.35 -14.79 -7.60
N SER A 113 -4.07 -13.68 -7.40
CA SER A 113 -4.54 -13.23 -6.10
C SER A 113 -6.04 -13.46 -5.85
N SER A 114 -6.68 -14.35 -6.62
CA SER A 114 -8.14 -14.62 -6.57
C SER A 114 -8.68 -15.00 -5.18
N PHE A 115 -7.86 -15.57 -4.30
CA PHE A 115 -8.23 -15.89 -2.92
C PHE A 115 -7.68 -14.89 -1.87
N VAL A 116 -7.17 -13.75 -2.32
CA VAL A 116 -6.59 -12.70 -1.46
C VAL A 116 -7.52 -11.49 -1.44
N THR A 117 -8.13 -11.22 -0.30
CA THR A 117 -8.95 -10.03 -0.04
C THR A 117 -8.79 -9.57 1.42
N GLY A 118 -8.81 -8.26 1.66
CA GLY A 118 -8.56 -7.63 2.97
C GLY A 118 -7.10 -7.70 3.43
N ALA A 119 -6.19 -8.12 2.56
CA ALA A 119 -4.78 -8.30 2.87
C ALA A 119 -4.01 -6.97 2.83
N GLU A 120 -2.90 -6.97 3.58
CA GLU A 120 -1.97 -5.86 3.70
C GLU A 120 -0.63 -6.31 3.10
N LEU A 121 -0.38 -5.92 1.86
CA LEU A 121 0.87 -6.23 1.16
C LEU A 121 1.94 -5.20 1.53
N VAL A 122 2.84 -5.56 2.42
CA VAL A 122 3.95 -4.70 2.85
C VAL A 122 5.12 -4.81 1.88
N ILE A 123 5.60 -3.67 1.37
CA ILE A 123 6.70 -3.59 0.41
C ILE A 123 7.67 -2.50 0.90
N ASP A 124 8.52 -2.85 1.85
CA ASP A 124 9.33 -1.87 2.60
C ASP A 124 10.79 -2.28 2.82
N GLY A 125 11.23 -3.35 2.15
CA GLY A 125 12.58 -3.88 2.30
C GLY A 125 12.89 -4.42 3.70
N GLY A 126 11.86 -4.77 4.48
CA GLY A 126 11.99 -5.32 5.84
C GLY A 126 11.95 -4.25 6.95
N TRP A 127 11.70 -2.98 6.62
CA TRP A 127 11.76 -1.88 7.59
C TRP A 127 10.80 -2.04 8.77
N THR A 128 9.62 -2.64 8.57
CA THR A 128 8.64 -2.92 9.63
C THR A 128 8.80 -4.28 10.31
N ALA A 129 9.78 -5.10 9.93
CA ALA A 129 9.95 -6.44 10.48
C ALA A 129 10.72 -6.51 11.82
N GLN A 130 11.18 -5.35 12.32
CA GLN A 130 12.04 -5.19 13.50
C GLN A 130 11.34 -4.53 14.69
#